data_AF-A0A4Y8LNA8-F1
#
_entry.id   AF-A0A4Y8LNA8-F1
#
_cell.length_a   1.000
_cell.length_b   1.000
_cell.length_c   1.000
_cell.angle_alpha   90.00
_cell.angle_beta   90.00
_cell.angle_gamma   90.00
#
_symmetry.space_group_name_H-M   'P 1'
#
loop_
_entity.id
_entity.type
_entity.pdbx_description
1 polymer ?
#
loop_
_entity_poly.entity_id
_entity_poly.type
_entity_poly.pdbx_seq_one_letter_code
_entity_poly.pdbx_strand_id
1 'polypeptide(L)'
;MLGWRSITGPSAALTTTENGERFGISNFNTTAAGEYGLLFGYRPPGLATVRFQGDGLLIEVSPDQHFWVLPIDRNRLEGFTPEQFSVIYEDGEEVFYPFE
;
A
#
# COMPACT_ATOMS: atom_id res chain seq x y z
N MET A 1 17.98 23.11 -11.55
CA MET A 1 17.06 22.42 -12.48
C MET A 1 16.38 21.30 -11.70
N LEU A 2 15.12 21.50 -11.31
CA LEU A 2 14.31 20.47 -10.64
C LEU A 2 13.72 19.57 -11.73
N GLY A 3 14.49 18.54 -12.11
CA GLY A 3 14.06 17.55 -13.08
C GLY A 3 13.17 16.51 -12.40
N TRP A 4 11.87 16.56 -12.66
CA TRP A 4 10.96 15.46 -12.36
C TRP A 4 11.47 14.23 -13.13
N ARG A 5 11.99 13.24 -12.40
CA ARG A 5 12.41 11.97 -13.00
C ARG A 5 11.13 11.19 -13.27
N SER A 6 10.74 11.11 -14.55
CA SER A 6 9.64 10.26 -14.99
C SER A 6 9.99 8.82 -14.68
N ILE A 7 9.37 8.26 -13.64
CA ILE A 7 9.42 6.83 -13.37
C ILE A 7 8.38 6.24 -14.33
N THR A 8 8.84 5.71 -15.46
CA THR A 8 8.02 4.94 -16.40
C THR A 8 7.62 3.63 -15.75
N GLY A 9 6.71 3.69 -14.79
CA GLY A 9 5.86 2.59 -14.36
C GLY A 9 4.42 3.02 -14.61
N PRO A 10 3.49 2.10 -14.93
CA PRO A 10 2.08 2.45 -15.04
C PRO A 10 1.64 3.10 -13.72
N SER A 11 1.19 4.35 -13.79
CA SER A 11 0.39 4.94 -12.71
C SER A 11 -0.80 4.02 -12.52
N ALA A 12 -0.95 3.42 -11.34
CA ALA A 12 -2.10 2.60 -10.97
C ALA A 12 -3.33 3.49 -10.71
N ALA A 13 -3.62 4.38 -11.66
CA ALA A 13 -4.83 5.17 -11.69
C ALA A 13 -5.99 4.20 -11.94
N LEU A 14 -6.66 3.82 -10.85
CA LEU A 14 -8.03 3.30 -10.80
C LEU A 14 -8.40 2.41 -11.99
N THR A 15 -7.66 1.31 -12.19
CA THR A 15 -8.29 0.17 -12.84
C THR A 15 -9.09 -0.50 -11.74
N THR A 16 -10.42 -0.32 -11.76
CA THR A 16 -11.34 -1.26 -11.11
C THR A 16 -10.80 -2.65 -11.40
N THR A 17 -10.35 -3.33 -10.36
CA THR A 17 -9.90 -4.71 -10.37
C THR A 17 -10.92 -5.50 -11.19
N GLU A 18 -10.51 -6.02 -12.36
CA GLU A 18 -11.40 -6.69 -13.33
C GLU A 18 -12.13 -7.90 -12.73
N ASN A 19 -11.75 -8.34 -11.52
CA ASN A 19 -12.24 -9.52 -10.82
C ASN A 19 -13.22 -9.25 -9.66
N GLY A 20 -13.56 -8.00 -9.34
CA GLY A 20 -14.44 -7.69 -8.21
C GLY A 20 -13.77 -7.66 -6.83
N GLU A 21 -12.43 -7.76 -6.79
CA GLU A 21 -11.62 -7.59 -5.58
C GLU A 21 -11.82 -6.18 -4.99
N ARG A 22 -12.14 -6.08 -3.69
CA ARG A 22 -12.33 -4.80 -2.98
C ARG A 22 -11.00 -4.02 -2.81
N PHE A 23 -9.86 -4.72 -2.84
CA PHE A 23 -8.50 -4.18 -2.78
C PHE A 23 -7.58 -5.14 -3.52
N GLY A 24 -6.62 -4.63 -4.29
CA GLY A 24 -5.66 -5.41 -5.06
C GLY A 24 -4.27 -4.79 -5.07
N ILE A 25 -3.31 -5.46 -5.71
CA ILE A 25 -1.92 -4.98 -5.83
C ILE A 25 -1.79 -3.63 -6.54
N SER A 26 -2.79 -3.25 -7.34
CA SER A 26 -2.86 -1.94 -7.99
C SER A 26 -3.21 -0.81 -7.03
N ASN A 27 -3.72 -1.11 -5.83
CA ASN A 27 -4.09 -0.08 -4.86
C ASN A 27 -2.91 0.53 -4.11
N PHE A 28 -1.72 -0.06 -4.20
CA PHE A 28 -0.54 0.42 -3.48
C PHE A 28 0.73 0.37 -4.32
N ASN A 29 1.73 1.11 -3.88
CA ASN A 29 3.06 1.11 -4.46
C ASN A 29 4.10 1.45 -3.39
N THR A 30 5.36 1.21 -3.71
CA THR A 30 6.52 1.46 -2.87
C THR A 30 7.47 2.42 -3.57
N THR A 31 8.06 3.35 -2.83
CA THR A 31 9.16 4.17 -3.34
C THR A 31 10.22 4.40 -2.26
N ALA A 32 11.48 4.56 -2.66
CA ALA A 32 12.59 4.84 -1.76
C ALA A 32 13.46 5.99 -2.28
N ALA A 33 13.93 6.82 -1.37
CA ALA A 33 14.86 7.91 -1.66
C ALA A 33 15.81 8.14 -0.47
N GLY A 34 17.12 7.99 -0.71
CA GLY A 34 18.13 8.06 0.35
C GLY A 34 17.96 6.90 1.34
N GLU A 35 17.79 7.23 2.63
CA GLU A 35 17.54 6.27 3.71
C GLU A 35 16.03 6.05 3.98
N TYR A 36 15.16 6.77 3.27
CA TYR A 36 13.72 6.73 3.50
C TYR A 36 13.01 5.81 2.50
N GLY A 37 12.09 4.99 3.00
CA GLY A 37 11.13 4.22 2.21
C GLY A 37 9.70 4.64 2.51
N LEU A 38 8.84 4.53 1.51
CA LEU A 38 7.42 4.81 1.60
C LEU A 38 6.65 3.67 0.97
N LEU A 39 5.70 3.12 1.71
CA LEU A 39 4.61 2.31 1.19
C LEU A 39 3.36 3.19 1.19
N PHE A 40 2.70 3.33 0.06
CA PHE A 40 1.57 4.25 -0.07
C PHE A 40 0.53 3.69 -1.02
N GLY A 41 -0.70 4.15 -0.88
CA GLY A 41 -1.78 3.67 -1.73
C GLY A 41 -3.03 4.50 -1.65
N TYR A 42 -3.99 4.12 -2.48
CA TYR A 42 -5.33 4.71 -2.48
C TYR A 42 -6.24 3.97 -1.50
N ARG A 43 -7.20 4.69 -0.95
CA ARG A 43 -8.27 4.12 -0.14
C ARG A 43 -9.44 3.70 -1.04
N PRO A 44 -9.67 2.40 -1.30
CA PRO A 44 -10.91 1.97 -1.92
C PRO A 44 -12.11 2.13 -0.96
N PRO A 45 -13.35 2.11 -1.49
CA PRO A 45 -14.55 2.21 -0.67
C PRO A 45 -14.60 1.16 0.44
N GLY A 46 -15.01 1.58 1.63
CA GLY A 46 -15.16 0.71 2.80
C GLY A 46 -13.85 0.30 3.46
N LEU A 47 -12.67 0.70 2.97
CA LEU A 47 -11.40 0.42 3.66
C LEU A 47 -11.32 1.25 4.95
N ALA A 48 -11.09 0.59 6.08
CA ALA A 48 -10.96 1.22 7.39
C ALA A 48 -9.50 1.33 7.85
N THR A 49 -8.69 0.30 7.65
CA THR A 49 -7.30 0.27 8.11
C THR A 49 -6.41 -0.52 7.15
N VAL A 50 -5.18 -0.05 7.00
CA VAL A 50 -4.09 -0.75 6.33
C VAL A 50 -3.10 -1.21 7.39
N ARG A 51 -2.66 -2.46 7.31
CA ARG A 51 -1.73 -3.05 8.26
C ARG A 51 -0.52 -3.64 7.56
N PHE A 52 0.65 -3.35 8.10
CA PHE A 52 1.94 -3.92 7.69
C PHE A 52 2.55 -4.70 8.85
N GLN A 53 2.96 -5.94 8.60
CA GLN A 53 3.43 -6.90 9.60
C GLN A 53 4.68 -7.63 9.10
N GLY A 54 5.80 -7.51 9.81
CA GLY A 54 7.03 -8.22 9.43
C GLY A 54 8.19 -7.96 10.39
N ASP A 55 9.05 -8.95 10.63
CA ASP A 55 10.24 -8.82 11.48
C ASP A 55 9.98 -8.19 12.87
N GLY A 56 8.85 -8.55 13.49
CA GLY A 56 8.43 -8.00 14.79
C GLY A 56 7.91 -6.56 14.75
N LEU A 57 7.77 -5.97 13.57
CA LEU A 57 7.12 -4.68 13.34
C LEU A 57 5.64 -4.88 13.02
N LEU A 58 4.79 -4.10 13.68
CA LEU A 58 3.38 -3.95 13.36
C LEU A 58 3.10 -2.46 13.17
N ILE A 59 2.65 -2.06 11.98
CA ILE A 59 2.19 -0.69 11.72
C ILE A 59 0.76 -0.74 11.20
N GLU A 60 -0.11 0.06 11.78
CA GLU A 60 -1.48 0.26 11.34
C GLU A 60 -1.71 1.72 11.00
N VAL A 61 -2.36 1.96 9.86
CA VAL A 61 -2.78 3.29 9.44
C VAL A 61 -4.24 3.23 9.04
N SER A 62 -5.05 4.09 9.65
CA SER A 62 -6.38 4.40 9.15
C SER A 62 -6.24 5.41 8.01
N PRO A 63 -6.56 5.04 6.76
CA PRO A 63 -6.43 5.96 5.63
C PRO A 63 -7.28 7.22 5.83
N ASP A 64 -6.83 8.34 5.28
CA ASP A 64 -7.66 9.54 5.20
C ASP A 64 -8.74 9.38 4.12
N GLN A 65 -9.37 10.45 3.66
CA GLN A 65 -10.44 10.33 2.67
C GLN A 65 -10.01 9.66 1.35
N HIS A 66 -8.74 9.73 0.93
CA HIS A 66 -8.35 9.31 -0.41
C HIS A 66 -7.07 8.46 -0.48
N PHE A 67 -6.13 8.65 0.45
CA PHE A 67 -4.85 7.97 0.39
C PHE A 67 -4.30 7.64 1.78
N TRP A 68 -3.27 6.82 1.80
CA TRP A 68 -2.53 6.47 3.00
C TRP A 68 -1.04 6.37 2.67
N VAL A 69 -0.21 6.64 3.69
CA VAL A 69 1.24 6.58 3.58
C VAL A 69 1.80 5.95 4.86
N LEU A 70 2.64 4.94 4.67
CA LEU A 70 3.40 4.25 5.70
C LEU A 70 4.88 4.58 5.51
N PRO A 71 5.50 5.35 6.42
CA PRO A 71 6.94 5.51 6.42
C PRO A 71 7.59 4.20 6.88
N ILE A 72 8.43 3.61 6.02
CA ILE A 72 9.15 2.37 6.28
C ILE A 72 10.63 2.64 6.02
N ASP A 73 11.52 2.09 6.85
CA ASP A 73 12.96 2.17 6.58
C ASP A 73 13.28 1.56 5.20
N ARG A 74 14.21 2.18 4.45
CA ARG A 74 14.54 1.70 3.10
C ARG A 74 14.96 0.22 3.08
N ASN A 75 15.75 -0.23 4.05
CA ASN A 75 16.24 -1.61 4.08
C ASN A 75 15.08 -2.60 4.26
N ARG A 76 14.04 -2.20 5.00
CA ARG A 76 12.81 -2.99 5.15
C ARG A 76 11.95 -2.96 3.88
N LEU A 77 11.93 -1.84 3.16
CA LEU A 77 11.22 -1.74 1.89
C LEU A 77 11.88 -2.55 0.77
N GLU A 78 13.21 -2.64 0.74
CA GLU A 78 13.95 -3.48 -0.22
C GLU A 78 13.67 -4.97 -0.03
N GLY A 79 13.33 -5.40 1.19
CA GLY A 79 12.87 -6.74 1.53
C GLY A 79 11.35 -6.90 1.61
N PHE A 80 10.58 -5.91 1.13
CA PHE A 80 9.12 -5.93 1.20
C PHE A 80 8.54 -7.12 0.44
N THR A 81 7.63 -7.85 1.06
CA THR A 81 6.79 -8.83 0.37
C THR A 81 5.30 -8.51 0.58
N PRO A 82 4.44 -8.63 -0.45
CA PRO A 82 3.01 -8.32 -0.31
C PRO A 82 2.28 -9.11 0.78
N GLU A 83 2.77 -10.30 1.16
CA GLU A 83 2.23 -11.14 2.24
C GLU A 83 2.31 -10.49 3.62
N GLN A 84 3.19 -9.49 3.78
CA GLN A 84 3.31 -8.69 5.01
C GLN A 84 2.17 -7.69 5.16
N PHE A 85 1.25 -7.63 4.19
CA PHE A 85 0.23 -6.61 4.07
C PHE A 85 -1.17 -7.20 4.24
N SER A 86 -1.99 -6.54 5.04
CA SER A 86 -3.42 -6.81 5.14
C SER A 86 -4.23 -5.52 5.17
N VAL A 87 -5.50 -5.63 4.79
CA VAL A 87 -6.46 -4.54 4.79
C VAL A 87 -7.67 -4.92 5.63
N ILE A 88 -8.17 -3.99 6.42
CA ILE A 88 -9.33 -4.17 7.28
C ILE A 88 -10.43 -3.24 6.80
N TYR A 89 -11.59 -3.78 6.49
CA TYR A 89 -12.76 -3.04 6.05
C TYR A 89 -13.62 -2.54 7.21
N GLU A 90 -14.51 -1.59 6.93
CA GLU A 90 -15.45 -1.00 7.89
C GLU A 90 -16.43 -2.02 8.49
N ASP A 91 -16.64 -3.15 7.82
CA ASP A 91 -17.42 -4.30 8.31
C ASP A 91 -16.61 -5.23 9.25
N GLY A 92 -15.31 -4.94 9.45
CA GLY A 92 -14.40 -5.72 10.27
C GLY A 92 -13.73 -6.89 9.56
N GLU A 93 -13.99 -7.10 8.26
CA GLU A 93 -13.30 -8.10 7.46
C GLU A 93 -11.83 -7.71 7.26
N GLU A 94 -10.91 -8.63 7.58
CA GLU A 94 -9.49 -8.49 7.28
C GLU A 94 -9.11 -9.39 6.10
N VAL A 95 -8.57 -8.80 5.04
CA VAL A 95 -8.14 -9.48 3.83
C VAL A 95 -6.62 -9.40 3.71
N PHE A 96 -6.00 -10.53 3.36
CA PHE A 96 -4.56 -10.69 3.22
C PHE A 96 -4.18 -10.89 1.76
N TYR A 97 -2.92 -10.63 1.41
CA TYR A 97 -2.41 -11.04 0.10
C TYR A 97 -2.32 -12.59 -0.01
N PRO A 98 -2.58 -13.19 -1.19
CA PRO A 98 -3.16 -12.57 -2.38
C PRO A 98 -4.61 -12.19 -2.09
N PHE A 99 -4.97 -10.92 -2.30
CA PHE A 99 -6.29 -10.42 -1.95
C PHE A 99 -7.34 -11.18 -2.77
N GLU A 100 -8.15 -11.99 -2.08
CA GLU A 100 -9.26 -12.78 -2.66
C GLU A 100 -10.62 -12.14 -2.35
#